data_AF-A0A960WAR1-F1
#
_entry.id   AF-A0A960WAR1-F1
#
_cell.length_a   1.000
_cell.length_b   1.000
_cell.length_c   1.000
_cell.angle_alpha   90.00
_cell.angle_beta   90.00
_cell.angle_gamma   90.00
#
_symmetry.space_group_name_H-M   'P 1'
#
loop_
_entity.id
_entity.type
_entity.pdbx_description
1 polymer ?
#
loop_
_entity_poly.entity_id
_entity_poly.type
_entity_poly.pdbx_seq_one_letter_code
_entity_poly.pdbx_strand_id
1 'polypeptide(L)'
;MGFFLQKKQDSSPKKTLEAPKITTPQNSQQENAPSDDYSVATRRITCPSCNVKQDVPVIAISAFCKKCGVRINLQDYKKNDFFRGDLVTKGTLFITATGEVKGNANVGDAVIDGKFDGYLIAEGVVKLMPGAQFYGEVHAPKIYVADGATFVGFSHIQKEEDN
;
A
#
# COMPACT_ATOMS: atom_id res chain seq x y z
N MET A 1 -23.78 41.66 -49.09
CA MET A 1 -23.02 40.69 -48.28
C MET A 1 -23.90 40.31 -47.09
N GLY A 2 -24.76 39.30 -47.24
CA GLY A 2 -24.50 37.92 -46.76
C GLY A 2 -25.11 37.76 -45.35
N PHE A 3 -26.42 37.55 -45.23
CA PHE A 3 -27.06 36.24 -44.93
C PHE A 3 -26.42 35.47 -43.76
N PHE A 4 -27.08 35.46 -42.59
CA PHE A 4 -27.04 34.33 -41.67
C PHE A 4 -28.46 34.00 -41.18
N LEU A 5 -28.91 32.83 -41.60
CA LEU A 5 -30.18 32.19 -41.29
C LEU A 5 -30.10 31.44 -39.95
N GLN A 6 -31.01 31.79 -39.04
CA GLN A 6 -32.01 30.93 -38.40
C GLN A 6 -31.62 29.57 -37.76
N LYS A 7 -32.00 29.41 -36.47
CA LYS A 7 -32.90 28.36 -35.93
C LYS A 7 -33.19 28.67 -34.44
N LYS A 8 -34.43 29.06 -34.10
CA LYS A 8 -35.52 28.26 -33.46
C LYS A 8 -35.10 27.69 -32.08
N GLN A 9 -35.57 28.26 -30.96
CA GLN A 9 -36.91 28.17 -30.32
C GLN A 9 -37.16 26.85 -29.56
N ASP A 10 -37.82 27.05 -28.42
CA ASP A 10 -38.48 26.12 -27.49
C ASP A 10 -37.60 25.58 -26.35
N SER A 11 -38.04 25.46 -25.11
CA SER A 11 -39.15 26.00 -24.31
C SER A 11 -38.93 25.49 -22.87
N SER A 12 -39.46 26.20 -21.89
CA SER A 12 -39.51 25.99 -20.42
C SER A 12 -39.83 24.54 -19.95
N PRO A 13 -39.81 24.14 -18.64
CA PRO A 13 -39.83 24.95 -17.41
C PRO A 13 -39.04 24.40 -16.17
N LYS A 14 -39.11 25.19 -15.09
CA LYS A 14 -38.70 24.90 -13.70
C LYS A 14 -39.12 23.51 -13.21
N LYS A 15 -38.23 22.85 -12.46
CA LYS A 15 -38.61 21.96 -11.34
C LYS A 15 -37.61 22.14 -10.19
N THR A 16 -38.06 22.85 -9.17
CA THR A 16 -37.58 22.71 -7.80
C THR A 16 -37.86 21.27 -7.38
N LEU A 17 -36.84 20.55 -6.93
CA LEU A 17 -37.01 19.31 -6.18
C LEU A 17 -36.35 19.53 -4.82
N GLU A 18 -37.22 19.50 -3.82
CA GLU A 18 -36.97 19.74 -2.42
C GLU A 18 -36.06 18.66 -1.83
N ALA A 19 -35.27 19.04 -0.82
CA ALA A 19 -34.49 18.10 -0.03
C ALA A 19 -35.42 17.13 0.72
N PRO A 20 -35.27 15.81 0.58
CA PRO A 20 -35.96 14.88 1.46
C PRO A 20 -35.30 14.93 2.84
N LYS A 21 -35.97 15.57 3.80
CA LYS A 21 -35.81 15.23 5.22
C LYS A 21 -36.43 13.85 5.43
N ILE A 22 -35.60 12.83 5.65
CA ILE A 22 -36.05 11.54 6.18
C ILE A 22 -35.14 11.18 7.36
N THR A 23 -35.60 11.65 8.51
CA THR A 23 -35.77 10.96 9.79
C THR A 23 -34.97 9.67 10.01
N THR A 24 -34.14 9.72 11.05
CA THR A 24 -33.63 8.57 11.80
C THR A 24 -34.74 7.57 12.15
N PRO A 25 -34.62 6.28 11.80
CA PRO A 25 -35.37 5.23 12.47
C PRO A 25 -34.61 4.83 13.75
N GLN A 26 -35.21 5.14 14.90
CA GLN A 26 -34.88 4.52 16.17
C GLN A 26 -35.63 3.19 16.28
N ASN A 27 -34.91 2.15 16.75
CA ASN A 27 -35.41 0.87 17.27
C ASN A 27 -36.11 -0.05 16.25
N SER A 28 -36.03 -1.38 16.33
CA SER A 28 -35.67 -2.26 17.45
C SER A 28 -35.37 -3.66 16.88
N GLN A 29 -34.40 -4.36 17.48
CA GLN A 29 -34.31 -5.83 17.52
C GLN A 29 -34.15 -6.56 16.18
N GLN A 30 -32.93 -6.54 15.67
CA GLN A 30 -32.14 -7.76 15.42
C GLN A 30 -30.68 -7.31 15.21
N GLU A 31 -29.97 -7.07 16.31
CA GLU A 31 -28.51 -7.15 16.30
C GLU A 31 -28.14 -8.61 16.10
N ASN A 32 -28.23 -9.07 14.85
CA ASN A 32 -27.42 -10.20 14.43
C ASN A 32 -26.01 -9.64 14.27
N ALA A 33 -25.32 -9.46 15.41
CA ALA A 33 -23.87 -9.51 15.42
C ALA A 33 -23.49 -10.77 14.64
N PRO A 34 -22.68 -10.68 13.57
CA PRO A 34 -22.21 -11.88 12.92
C PRO A 34 -21.43 -12.65 13.98
N SER A 35 -21.95 -13.80 14.37
CA SER A 35 -21.41 -14.64 15.42
C SER A 35 -19.92 -14.83 15.23
N ASP A 36 -19.19 -14.48 16.28
CA ASP A 36 -17.75 -14.55 16.45
C ASP A 36 -17.21 -15.97 16.20
N ASP A 37 -16.88 -16.30 14.96
CA ASP A 37 -15.89 -17.34 14.61
C ASP A 37 -15.30 -17.15 13.20
N TYR A 38 -14.86 -15.92 12.91
CA TYR A 38 -13.97 -15.65 11.78
C TYR A 38 -12.72 -15.02 12.35
N SER A 39 -11.73 -15.85 12.69
CA SER A 39 -10.38 -15.39 13.02
C SER A 39 -9.73 -14.78 11.78
N VAL A 40 -10.10 -13.54 11.47
CA VAL A 40 -9.45 -12.79 10.41
C VAL A 40 -7.99 -12.68 10.80
N ALA A 41 -7.12 -13.36 10.05
CA ALA A 41 -5.69 -13.29 10.28
C ALA A 41 -5.28 -11.81 10.30
N THR A 42 -4.60 -11.41 11.36
CA THR A 42 -4.10 -10.05 11.54
C THR A 42 -2.58 -10.05 11.42
N ARG A 43 -2.04 -8.90 11.03
CA ARG A 43 -0.62 -8.61 11.05
C ARG A 43 -0.37 -7.29 11.73
N ARG A 44 0.76 -7.20 12.44
CA ARG A 44 1.24 -5.95 13.03
C ARG A 44 1.98 -5.15 11.97
N ILE A 45 1.65 -3.87 11.84
CA ILE A 45 2.32 -2.93 10.94
C ILE A 45 2.70 -1.66 11.68
N THR A 46 3.76 -0.99 11.23
CA THR A 46 4.18 0.29 11.82
C THR A 46 3.75 1.47 10.95
N CYS A 47 3.24 2.53 11.58
CA CYS A 47 2.85 3.74 10.86
C CYS A 47 4.10 4.46 10.31
N PRO A 48 4.18 4.76 9.00
CA PRO A 48 5.34 5.42 8.40
C PRO A 48 5.54 6.87 8.88
N SER A 49 4.51 7.50 9.46
CA SER A 49 4.58 8.90 9.90
C SER A 49 4.81 9.10 11.40
N CYS A 50 4.29 8.20 12.25
CA CYS A 50 4.37 8.38 13.72
C CYS A 50 4.93 7.16 14.47
N ASN A 51 5.37 6.14 13.75
CA ASN A 51 5.99 4.92 14.24
C ASN A 51 5.16 4.11 15.26
N VAL A 52 3.84 4.32 15.33
CA VAL A 52 2.97 3.49 16.17
C VAL A 52 2.76 2.13 15.51
N LYS A 53 2.90 1.07 16.30
CA LYS A 53 2.55 -0.29 15.90
C LYS A 53 1.04 -0.51 16.07
N GLN A 54 0.41 -1.17 15.12
CA GLN A 54 -1.01 -1.52 15.20
C GLN A 54 -1.30 -2.79 14.40
N ASP A 55 -2.29 -3.55 14.85
CA ASP A 55 -2.73 -4.74 14.15
C ASP A 55 -3.81 -4.37 13.11
N VAL A 56 -3.61 -4.90 11.90
CA VAL A 56 -4.51 -4.74 10.75
C VAL A 56 -4.84 -6.12 10.18
N PRO A 57 -6.03 -6.33 9.61
CA PRO A 57 -6.33 -7.53 8.85
C PRO A 57 -5.31 -7.76 7.73
N VAL A 58 -4.89 -9.01 7.50
CA VAL A 58 -3.99 -9.32 6.37
C VAL A 58 -4.62 -9.01 5.02
N ILE A 59 -5.96 -9.03 4.94
CA ILE A 59 -6.75 -8.70 3.76
C ILE A 59 -6.90 -7.18 3.51
N ALA A 60 -6.41 -6.33 4.41
CA ALA A 60 -6.61 -4.89 4.31
C ALA A 60 -5.71 -4.27 3.22
N ILE A 61 -6.32 -3.49 2.32
CA ILE A 61 -5.65 -2.74 1.25
C ILE A 61 -5.03 -1.44 1.79
N SER A 62 -5.63 -0.88 2.84
CA SER A 62 -5.16 0.32 3.52
C SER A 62 -5.67 0.33 4.96
N ALA A 63 -4.97 1.03 5.85
CA ALA A 63 -5.43 1.24 7.22
C ALA A 63 -5.25 2.71 7.64
N PHE A 64 -6.11 3.19 8.54
CA PHE A 64 -5.88 4.47 9.20
C PHE A 64 -5.04 4.25 10.45
N CYS A 65 -4.05 5.11 10.64
CA CYS A 65 -3.27 5.10 11.87
C CYS A 65 -4.11 5.49 13.08
N LYS A 66 -4.19 4.62 14.09
CA LYS A 66 -4.88 4.88 15.37
C LYS A 66 -4.35 6.10 16.14
N LYS A 67 -3.10 6.52 15.91
CA LYS A 67 -2.46 7.65 16.61
C LYS A 67 -2.55 8.98 15.85
N CYS A 68 -2.14 9.00 14.57
CA CYS A 68 -2.06 10.25 13.80
C CYS A 68 -3.10 10.39 12.67
N GLY A 69 -3.95 9.39 12.45
CA GLY A 69 -5.00 9.44 11.43
C GLY A 69 -4.51 9.33 9.98
N VAL A 70 -3.19 9.26 9.72
CA VAL A 70 -2.67 9.10 8.35
C VAL A 70 -3.12 7.78 7.74
N ARG A 71 -3.34 7.79 6.43
CA ARG A 71 -3.62 6.58 5.65
C ARG A 71 -2.32 5.83 5.37
N ILE A 72 -2.28 4.57 5.75
CA ILE A 72 -1.17 3.66 5.53
C ILE A 72 -1.52 2.77 4.34
N ASN A 73 -0.60 2.71 3.38
CA ASN A 73 -0.70 1.82 2.24
C ASN A 73 -0.26 0.41 2.65
N LEU A 74 -1.11 -0.58 2.45
CA LEU A 74 -0.85 -1.98 2.77
C LEU A 74 -0.72 -2.86 1.51
N GLN A 75 -0.88 -2.26 0.32
CA GLN A 75 -0.87 -2.96 -0.95
C GLN A 75 0.53 -3.47 -1.29
N ASP A 76 0.53 -4.66 -1.88
CA ASP A 76 1.70 -5.20 -2.52
C ASP A 76 1.95 -4.47 -3.85
N TYR A 77 3.22 -4.25 -4.16
CA TYR A 77 3.65 -3.60 -5.40
C TYR A 77 4.48 -4.56 -6.21
N LYS A 78 4.10 -4.78 -7.46
CA LYS A 78 4.88 -5.54 -8.43
C LYS A 78 5.48 -4.60 -9.47
N LYS A 79 6.80 -4.61 -9.60
CA LYS A 79 7.57 -3.80 -10.54
C LYS A 79 8.21 -4.70 -11.60
N ASN A 80 7.85 -4.44 -12.85
CA ASN A 80 8.32 -5.19 -14.02
C ASN A 80 9.20 -4.34 -14.94
N ASP A 81 9.31 -3.05 -14.66
CA ASP A 81 9.92 -2.02 -15.47
C ASP A 81 10.94 -1.20 -14.67
N PHE A 82 11.53 -0.19 -15.31
CA PHE A 82 12.39 0.77 -14.64
C PHE A 82 11.55 1.75 -13.82
N PHE A 83 11.77 1.77 -12.50
CA PHE A 83 11.14 2.71 -11.59
C PHE A 83 12.20 3.54 -10.86
N ARG A 84 12.01 4.86 -10.83
CA ARG A 84 12.86 5.77 -10.08
C ARG A 84 12.02 6.61 -9.12
N GLY A 85 12.36 6.58 -7.84
CA GLY A 85 11.70 7.38 -6.81
C GLY A 85 11.52 6.63 -5.50
N ASP A 86 10.73 7.22 -4.61
CA ASP A 86 10.47 6.67 -3.28
C ASP A 86 9.19 5.84 -3.27
N LEU A 87 9.26 4.65 -2.66
CA LEU A 87 8.13 3.76 -2.45
C LEU A 87 7.89 3.55 -0.96
N VAL A 88 6.70 3.88 -0.49
CA VAL A 88 6.29 3.66 0.90
C VAL A 88 5.03 2.81 0.93
N THR A 89 5.15 1.58 1.42
CA THR A 89 4.04 0.66 1.64
C THR A 89 4.35 -0.23 2.85
N LYS A 90 3.35 -0.90 3.41
CA LYS A 90 3.53 -2.01 4.35
C LYS A 90 3.17 -3.35 3.74
N GLY A 91 2.87 -3.37 2.44
CA GLY A 91 2.80 -4.58 1.64
C GLY A 91 4.18 -5.07 1.20
N THR A 92 4.16 -6.11 0.38
CA THR A 92 5.34 -6.73 -0.21
C THR A 92 5.73 -6.02 -1.50
N LEU A 93 7.01 -5.70 -1.65
CA LEU A 93 7.58 -5.25 -2.92
C LEU A 93 8.14 -6.45 -3.70
N PHE A 94 7.61 -6.68 -4.89
CA PHE A 94 8.10 -7.65 -5.86
C PHE A 94 8.81 -6.93 -7.01
N ILE A 95 10.10 -7.18 -7.19
CA ILE A 95 10.86 -6.71 -8.34
C ILE A 95 11.12 -7.93 -9.22
N THR A 96 10.50 -8.01 -10.39
CA THR A 96 10.71 -9.15 -11.29
C THR A 96 12.09 -9.10 -11.94
N ALA A 97 12.50 -10.17 -12.61
CA ALA A 97 13.80 -10.25 -13.29
C ALA A 97 14.04 -9.12 -14.32
N THR A 98 12.98 -8.55 -14.89
CA THR A 98 13.06 -7.40 -15.82
C THR A 98 12.95 -6.04 -15.14
N GLY A 99 12.59 -6.02 -13.85
CA GLY A 99 12.40 -4.80 -13.07
C GLY A 99 13.73 -4.22 -12.59
N GLU A 100 13.84 -2.89 -12.66
CA GLU A 100 14.95 -2.13 -12.08
C GLU A 100 14.36 -1.00 -11.22
N VAL A 101 14.66 -1.02 -9.93
CA VAL A 101 14.20 0.01 -8.98
C VAL A 101 15.39 0.83 -8.52
N LYS A 102 15.29 2.16 -8.65
CA LYS A 102 16.28 3.12 -8.15
C LYS A 102 15.66 4.11 -7.17
N GLY A 103 16.07 4.09 -5.90
CA GLY A 103 15.58 5.03 -4.89
C GLY A 103 15.39 4.41 -3.52
N ASN A 104 14.51 5.02 -2.71
CA ASN A 104 14.25 4.57 -1.35
C ASN A 104 12.99 3.72 -1.30
N ALA A 105 13.04 2.60 -0.58
CA ALA A 105 11.89 1.73 -0.38
C ALA A 105 11.68 1.48 1.12
N ASN A 106 10.51 1.84 1.63
CA ASN A 106 10.04 1.47 2.96
C ASN A 106 8.86 0.53 2.76
N VAL A 107 9.07 -0.76 3.05
CA VAL A 107 8.17 -1.86 2.69
C VAL A 107 7.92 -2.79 3.88
N GLY A 108 6.90 -3.64 3.78
CA GLY A 108 6.72 -4.74 4.73
C GLY A 108 7.78 -5.82 4.45
N ASP A 109 7.60 -6.52 3.34
CA ASP A 109 8.55 -7.52 2.84
C ASP A 109 9.09 -7.10 1.47
N ALA A 110 10.23 -7.68 1.05
CA ALA A 110 10.78 -7.49 -0.28
C ALA A 110 11.20 -8.81 -0.92
N VAL A 111 10.81 -9.03 -2.17
CA VAL A 111 11.25 -10.14 -3.02
C VAL A 111 11.84 -9.56 -4.30
N ILE A 112 13.13 -9.80 -4.52
CA ILE A 112 13.90 -9.18 -5.58
C ILE A 112 14.43 -10.29 -6.48
N ASP A 113 13.92 -10.35 -7.71
CA ASP A 113 14.41 -11.16 -8.82
C ASP A 113 15.27 -10.33 -9.79
N GLY A 114 15.01 -9.02 -9.87
CA GLY A 114 15.68 -8.08 -10.77
C GLY A 114 16.76 -7.25 -10.10
N LYS A 115 16.78 -5.95 -10.39
CA LYS A 115 17.79 -5.02 -9.87
C LYS A 115 17.19 -3.99 -8.92
N PHE A 116 17.86 -3.80 -7.79
CA PHE A 116 17.57 -2.73 -6.83
C PHE A 116 18.84 -1.92 -6.56
N ASP A 117 18.71 -0.60 -6.61
CA ASP A 117 19.80 0.35 -6.38
C ASP A 117 19.30 1.49 -5.47
N GLY A 118 19.72 1.48 -4.20
CA GLY A 118 19.36 2.52 -3.24
C GLY A 118 19.23 2.02 -1.80
N TYR A 119 18.27 2.59 -1.06
CA TYR A 119 18.09 2.35 0.37
C TYR A 119 16.79 1.60 0.65
N LEU A 120 16.89 0.43 1.27
CA LEU A 120 15.76 -0.46 1.54
C LEU A 120 15.55 -0.62 3.05
N ILE A 121 14.39 -0.21 3.55
CA ILE A 121 13.89 -0.57 4.88
C ILE A 121 12.75 -1.58 4.70
N ALA A 122 12.92 -2.77 5.27
CA ALA A 122 11.86 -3.77 5.36
C ALA A 122 11.54 -4.06 6.84
N GLU A 123 10.25 -4.10 7.17
CA GLU A 123 9.80 -4.52 8.52
C GLU A 123 9.90 -6.03 8.71
N GLY A 124 9.88 -6.80 7.62
CA GLY A 124 9.91 -8.25 7.64
C GLY A 124 11.14 -8.80 6.93
N VAL A 125 10.90 -9.57 5.87
CA VAL A 125 11.92 -10.37 5.21
C VAL A 125 12.31 -9.75 3.87
N VAL A 126 13.61 -9.63 3.63
CA VAL A 126 14.16 -9.35 2.31
C VAL A 126 14.67 -10.64 1.67
N LYS A 127 14.21 -10.96 0.47
CA LYS A 127 14.61 -12.14 -0.30
C LYS A 127 15.24 -11.71 -1.62
N LEU A 128 16.51 -12.04 -1.81
CA LEU A 128 17.18 -11.95 -3.11
C LEU A 128 17.12 -13.32 -3.77
N MET A 129 16.47 -13.38 -4.92
CA MET A 129 16.31 -14.61 -5.70
C MET A 129 17.50 -14.81 -6.65
N PRO A 130 17.69 -16.00 -7.26
CA PRO A 130 18.82 -16.25 -8.14
C PRO A 130 18.92 -15.23 -9.27
N GLY A 131 20.11 -14.66 -9.49
CA GLY A 131 20.35 -13.62 -10.49
C GLY A 131 19.96 -12.20 -10.08
N ALA A 132 19.36 -12.01 -8.90
CA ALA A 132 19.02 -10.70 -8.38
C ALA A 132 20.28 -9.85 -8.12
N GLN A 133 20.17 -8.55 -8.32
CA GLN A 133 21.25 -7.60 -8.09
C GLN A 133 20.81 -6.50 -7.13
N PHE A 134 21.40 -6.47 -5.94
CA PHE A 134 21.17 -5.45 -4.94
C PHE A 134 22.41 -4.59 -4.76
N TYR A 135 22.24 -3.27 -4.92
CA TYR A 135 23.26 -2.27 -4.67
C TYR A 135 22.73 -1.24 -3.67
N GLY A 136 23.47 -0.97 -2.58
CA GLY A 136 23.14 0.09 -1.64
C GLY A 136 23.06 -0.35 -0.19
N GLU A 137 22.00 0.00 0.53
CA GLU A 137 21.91 -0.28 1.97
C GLU A 137 20.56 -0.90 2.33
N VAL A 138 20.59 -1.91 3.21
CA VAL A 138 19.39 -2.65 3.65
C VAL A 138 19.27 -2.69 5.17
N HIS A 139 18.07 -2.38 5.67
CA HIS A 139 17.67 -2.50 7.07
C HIS A 139 16.49 -3.46 7.14
N ALA A 140 16.67 -4.62 7.74
CA ALA A 140 15.62 -5.63 7.85
C ALA A 140 15.91 -6.60 9.00
N PRO A 141 14.90 -7.20 9.65
CA PRO A 141 15.17 -8.21 10.67
C PRO A 141 15.67 -9.54 10.11
N LYS A 142 15.34 -9.85 8.84
CA LYS A 142 15.77 -11.08 8.17
C LYS A 142 16.10 -10.80 6.71
N ILE A 143 17.21 -11.38 6.25
CA ILE A 143 17.60 -11.36 4.85
C ILE A 143 17.92 -12.78 4.38
N TYR A 144 17.43 -13.14 3.20
CA TYR A 144 17.76 -14.37 2.48
C TYR A 144 18.40 -14.01 1.16
N VAL A 145 19.57 -14.58 0.89
CA VAL A 145 20.29 -14.40 -0.37
C VAL A 145 20.42 -15.76 -1.01
N ALA A 146 19.74 -15.95 -2.15
CA ALA A 146 19.81 -17.19 -2.91
C ALA A 146 21.15 -17.30 -3.66
N ASP A 147 21.50 -18.53 -4.03
CA ASP A 147 22.66 -18.77 -4.89
C ASP A 147 22.53 -18.02 -6.22
N GLY A 148 23.64 -17.48 -6.71
CA GLY A 148 23.70 -16.64 -7.90
C GLY A 148 23.16 -15.21 -7.74
N ALA A 149 22.71 -14.79 -6.54
CA ALA A 149 22.36 -13.40 -6.27
C ALA A 149 23.61 -12.55 -5.95
N THR A 150 23.59 -11.29 -6.35
CA THR A 150 24.64 -10.30 -6.05
C THR A 150 24.11 -9.30 -5.02
N PHE A 151 24.83 -9.16 -3.90
CA PHE A 151 24.58 -8.14 -2.89
C PHE A 151 25.86 -7.31 -2.69
N VAL A 152 25.78 -6.01 -2.97
CA VAL A 152 26.90 -5.07 -2.81
C VAL A 152 26.40 -3.88 -2.01
N GLY A 153 26.83 -3.78 -0.76
CA GLY A 153 26.23 -2.78 0.11
C GLY A 153 26.49 -2.94 1.60
N PHE A 154 25.83 -2.07 2.36
CA PHE A 154 25.75 -2.15 3.81
C PHE A 154 24.47 -2.87 4.22
N SER A 155 24.56 -3.68 5.27
CA SER A 155 23.40 -4.35 5.83
C SER A 155 23.32 -4.15 7.34
N HIS A 156 22.12 -3.86 7.81
CA HIS A 156 21.80 -3.76 9.21
C HIS A 156 20.67 -4.74 9.54
N ILE A 157 21.06 -5.91 10.07
CA ILE A 157 20.15 -7.02 10.33
C ILE A 157 19.99 -7.22 11.84
N GLN A 158 18.84 -6.80 12.37
CA GLN A 158 18.53 -6.89 13.80
C GLN A 158 17.13 -7.45 14.01
N LYS A 159 17.00 -8.44 14.89
CA LYS A 159 15.70 -9.00 15.24
C LYS A 159 14.82 -7.91 15.84
N GLU A 160 13.62 -7.72 15.30
CA GLU A 160 12.63 -6.88 15.95
C GLU A 160 12.12 -7.61 17.20
N GLU A 161 12.43 -7.07 18.38
CA GLU A 161 11.88 -7.55 19.64
C GLU A 161 10.45 -7.00 19.77
N ASP A 162 9.47 -7.89 19.64
CA ASP A 162 8.08 -7.63 20.03
C ASP A 162 8.03 -7.49 21.56
N ASN A 163 8.26 -6.27 22.07
CA ASN A 163 7.99 -5.91 23.46
C ASN A 163 6.53 -5.43 23.62
#